data_AF-C8S045-F1
#
_entry.id   AF-C8S045-F1
#
_cell.length_a   1.000
_cell.length_b   1.000
_cell.length_c   1.000
_cell.angle_alpha   90.00
_cell.angle_beta   90.00
_cell.angle_gamma   90.00
#
_symmetry.space_group_name_H-M   'P 1'
#
loop_
_entity.id
_entity.type
_entity.pdbx_description
1 polymer ?
#
loop_
_entity_poly.entity_id
_entity_poly.type
_entity_poly.pdbx_seq_one_letter_code
_entity_poly.pdbx_strand_id
1 'polypeptide(L)'
;MPRLLPLLMVLALAACQLALPGKSGDAPAKGNPITGAAIEVTSLDAAPVTEAAVEPAAETTAETTAEPAADPAVEAPAEPAAEASADAATDPATDPAAEAEAAPPPPPPKSPDQLACERKGGTYATAGSSGGKACVKRTRDGGKQCRKESDCEGFCLARSNSCAPITPMFGCNDILQNDGRKVTLCID
;
A
#
# COMPACT_ATOMS: atom_id res chain seq x y z
N MET A 1 32.79 -35.31 -56.31
CA MET A 1 31.57 -35.56 -55.52
C MET A 1 31.49 -34.84 -54.14
N PRO A 2 32.10 -33.65 -53.87
CA PRO A 2 31.85 -32.92 -52.62
C PRO A 2 30.73 -31.86 -52.71
N ARG A 3 30.22 -31.57 -53.92
CA ARG A 3 29.17 -30.56 -54.15
C ARG A 3 27.75 -31.12 -54.20
N LEU A 4 27.60 -32.44 -54.12
CA LEU A 4 26.27 -33.09 -54.06
C LEU A 4 25.70 -33.13 -52.63
N LEU A 5 26.58 -33.10 -51.63
CA LEU A 5 26.21 -33.19 -50.21
C LEU A 5 25.38 -31.99 -49.69
N PRO A 6 25.66 -30.72 -50.04
CA PRO A 6 24.83 -29.60 -49.57
C PRO A 6 23.45 -29.57 -50.26
N LEU A 7 23.35 -30.03 -51.51
CA LEU A 7 22.09 -30.04 -52.26
C LEU A 7 21.10 -31.07 -51.69
N LEU A 8 21.62 -32.23 -51.26
CA LEU A 8 20.80 -33.31 -50.69
C LEU A 8 20.29 -32.95 -49.28
N MET A 9 21.04 -32.14 -48.53
CA MET A 9 20.60 -31.63 -47.23
C MET A 9 19.50 -30.58 -47.36
N VAL A 10 19.57 -29.68 -48.35
CA VAL A 10 18.53 -28.67 -48.61
C VAL A 10 17.20 -29.31 -49.05
N LEU A 11 17.25 -30.38 -49.85
CA LEU A 11 16.08 -31.15 -50.26
C LEU A 11 15.41 -31.91 -49.09
N ALA A 12 16.18 -32.39 -48.11
CA ALA A 12 15.65 -33.07 -46.93
C ALA A 12 14.93 -32.10 -45.96
N LEU A 13 15.39 -30.85 -45.82
CA LEU A 13 14.72 -29.86 -44.97
C LEU A 13 13.37 -29.37 -45.54
N ALA A 14 13.18 -29.41 -46.86
CA ALA A 14 11.93 -28.99 -47.50
C ALA A 14 10.78 -30.02 -47.35
N ALA A 15 11.12 -31.30 -47.16
CA ALA A 15 10.13 -32.38 -47.03
C ALA A 15 9.45 -32.43 -45.65
N CYS A 16 10.09 -31.89 -44.60
CA CYS A 16 9.50 -31.88 -43.25
C CYS A 16 8.35 -30.87 -43.07
N GLN A 17 8.13 -29.95 -44.01
CA GLN A 17 7.04 -28.95 -43.90
C GLN A 17 5.77 -29.31 -44.67
N LEU A 18 5.76 -30.38 -45.48
CA LEU A 18 4.60 -30.80 -46.27
C LEU A 18 3.82 -31.99 -45.70
N ALA A 19 4.23 -32.54 -44.55
CA ALA A 19 3.65 -33.75 -43.96
C ALA A 19 2.97 -33.51 -42.59
N LEU A 20 2.36 -32.34 -42.36
CA LEU A 20 1.36 -32.18 -41.30
C LEU A 20 -0.06 -32.10 -41.90
N PRO A 21 -0.98 -32.99 -41.49
CA PRO A 21 -2.37 -32.95 -41.89
C PRO A 21 -3.10 -31.86 -41.09
N GLY A 22 -3.71 -30.88 -41.76
CA GLY A 22 -4.51 -29.87 -41.05
C GLY A 22 -4.85 -28.63 -41.84
N LYS A 23 -5.51 -28.77 -42.99
CA LYS A 23 -6.23 -27.67 -43.64
C LYS A 23 -7.73 -27.91 -43.52
N SER A 24 -8.39 -27.18 -42.62
CA SER A 24 -9.75 -26.63 -42.83
C SER A 24 -10.27 -26.00 -41.54
N GLY A 25 -10.44 -24.68 -41.54
CA GLY A 25 -11.14 -23.94 -40.48
C GLY A 25 -10.65 -22.50 -40.37
N ASP A 26 -11.33 -21.63 -41.11
CA ASP A 26 -11.21 -20.17 -41.04
C ASP A 26 -11.20 -19.67 -39.58
N ALA A 27 -10.18 -18.87 -39.21
CA ALA A 27 -10.13 -18.18 -37.92
C ALA A 27 -9.72 -16.71 -38.16
N PRO A 28 -10.45 -15.72 -37.60
CA PRO A 28 -10.18 -14.32 -37.84
C PRO A 28 -8.88 -13.86 -37.18
N ALA A 29 -8.31 -12.79 -37.74
CA ALA A 29 -7.06 -12.15 -37.37
C ALA A 29 -6.84 -12.04 -35.85
N LYS A 30 -5.68 -12.51 -35.38
CA LYS A 30 -5.22 -12.33 -34.00
C LYS A 30 -4.87 -10.86 -33.75
N GLY A 31 -5.78 -10.16 -33.08
CA GLY A 31 -5.52 -8.90 -32.40
C GLY A 31 -4.57 -9.07 -31.21
N ASN A 32 -3.90 -7.98 -30.86
CA ASN A 32 -2.98 -7.86 -29.72
C ASN A 32 -3.67 -8.31 -28.40
N PRO A 33 -2.94 -8.95 -27.45
CA PRO A 33 -3.51 -9.48 -26.21
C PRO A 33 -3.99 -8.43 -25.19
N ILE A 34 -3.92 -7.14 -25.53
CA ILE A 34 -4.42 -6.02 -24.71
C ILE A 34 -5.84 -5.58 -25.13
N THR A 35 -6.36 -6.08 -26.24
CA THR A 35 -7.73 -5.78 -26.68
C THR A 35 -8.61 -6.97 -26.31
N GLY A 36 -9.42 -6.79 -25.25
CA GLY A 36 -10.24 -7.85 -24.65
C GLY A 36 -11.07 -8.62 -25.68
N ALA A 37 -11.17 -9.94 -25.50
CA ALA A 37 -12.09 -10.77 -26.24
C ALA A 37 -13.51 -10.18 -26.12
N ALA A 38 -14.27 -10.21 -27.22
CA ALA A 38 -15.62 -9.69 -27.28
C ALA A 38 -16.46 -10.25 -26.12
N ILE A 39 -16.90 -9.36 -25.24
CA ILE A 39 -17.77 -9.68 -24.12
C ILE A 39 -19.16 -9.85 -24.73
N GLU A 40 -19.64 -11.09 -24.88
CA GLU A 40 -21.06 -11.30 -25.13
C GLU A 40 -21.83 -10.88 -23.88
N VAL A 41 -22.51 -9.74 -23.97
CA VAL A 41 -23.44 -9.28 -22.96
C VAL A 41 -24.75 -10.02 -23.21
N THR A 42 -24.94 -11.16 -22.54
CA THR A 42 -26.26 -11.79 -22.49
C THR A 42 -27.14 -10.89 -21.63
N SER A 43 -27.97 -10.07 -22.28
CA SER A 43 -29.04 -9.32 -21.64
C SER A 43 -29.97 -10.32 -20.95
N LEU A 44 -29.85 -10.44 -19.64
CA LEU A 44 -30.80 -11.21 -18.83
C LEU A 44 -32.00 -10.31 -18.57
N ASP A 45 -33.01 -10.41 -19.45
CA ASP A 45 -34.28 -9.70 -19.33
C ASP A 45 -35.45 -10.70 -19.19
N ALA A 46 -36.49 -10.25 -18.47
CA ALA A 46 -37.71 -10.90 -17.96
C ALA A 46 -37.53 -11.74 -16.67
N ALA A 47 -38.24 -11.48 -15.55
CA ALA A 47 -39.56 -10.88 -15.35
C ALA A 47 -39.70 -10.27 -13.92
N PRO A 48 -40.69 -9.38 -13.69
CA PRO A 48 -40.77 -8.50 -12.52
C PRO A 48 -41.18 -9.25 -11.25
N VAL A 49 -40.46 -9.00 -10.16
CA VAL A 49 -40.94 -9.36 -8.82
C VAL A 49 -41.83 -8.22 -8.33
N THR A 50 -43.11 -8.53 -8.30
CA THR A 50 -44.20 -7.83 -7.63
C THR A 50 -43.82 -7.32 -6.24
N GLU A 51 -44.00 -6.02 -6.08
CA GLU A 51 -44.53 -5.29 -4.93
C GLU A 51 -44.91 -6.16 -3.71
N ALA A 52 -44.15 -6.03 -2.64
CA ALA A 52 -44.63 -6.28 -1.28
C ALA A 52 -44.05 -5.18 -0.39
N ALA A 53 -44.76 -4.06 -0.38
CA ALA A 53 -44.70 -3.07 0.68
C ALA A 53 -45.02 -3.76 2.01
N VAL A 54 -44.11 -3.68 2.97
CA VAL A 54 -44.43 -3.81 4.38
C VAL A 54 -43.72 -2.66 5.08
N GLU A 55 -44.45 -1.56 5.22
CA GLU A 55 -44.26 -0.64 6.32
C GLU A 55 -44.36 -1.42 7.64
N PRO A 56 -43.61 -0.99 8.66
CA PRO A 56 -44.38 -0.38 9.73
C PRO A 56 -43.78 0.94 10.19
N ALA A 57 -44.63 1.97 10.12
CA ALA A 57 -44.90 2.91 11.21
C ALA A 57 -44.61 2.31 12.59
N ALA A 58 -44.28 3.03 13.64
CA ALA A 58 -43.86 4.39 13.87
C ALA A 58 -43.47 4.40 15.36
N GLU A 59 -42.86 5.51 15.78
CA GLU A 59 -42.89 6.03 17.15
C GLU A 59 -42.19 5.22 18.24
N THR A 60 -41.01 5.71 18.66
CA THR A 60 -40.81 5.96 20.10
C THR A 60 -39.96 7.20 20.29
N THR A 61 -40.64 8.33 20.47
CA THR A 61 -40.17 9.45 21.27
C THR A 61 -39.88 9.00 22.69
N ALA A 62 -38.68 9.26 23.20
CA ALA A 62 -38.47 9.66 24.59
C ALA A 62 -37.05 10.21 24.76
N GLU A 63 -37.03 11.51 25.07
CA GLU A 63 -35.90 12.23 25.60
C GLU A 63 -35.28 11.51 26.81
N THR A 64 -33.95 11.54 26.93
CA THR A 64 -33.30 11.46 28.24
C THR A 64 -32.19 12.49 28.28
N THR A 65 -32.63 13.70 28.62
CA THR A 65 -31.84 14.66 29.39
C THR A 65 -31.47 14.02 30.72
N ALA A 66 -30.17 13.93 31.02
CA ALA A 66 -29.57 14.33 32.30
C ALA A 66 -28.12 13.79 32.41
N GLU A 67 -27.15 14.68 32.19
CA GLU A 67 -25.97 14.77 33.08
C GLU A 67 -26.47 15.07 34.52
N PRO A 68 -25.77 14.70 35.62
CA PRO A 68 -24.34 14.96 35.76
C PRO A 68 -23.53 13.96 36.63
N ALA A 69 -22.20 14.19 36.60
CA ALA A 69 -21.24 14.07 37.69
C ALA A 69 -21.17 12.75 38.49
N ALA A 70 -20.09 12.00 38.24
CA ALA A 70 -19.39 11.29 39.31
C ALA A 70 -17.88 11.41 39.04
N ASP A 71 -17.28 12.37 39.72
CA ASP A 71 -15.85 12.50 39.97
C ASP A 71 -15.42 11.40 40.95
N PRO A 72 -14.39 10.59 40.64
CA PRO A 72 -13.62 9.95 41.67
C PRO A 72 -12.25 10.62 41.75
N ALA A 73 -12.15 11.59 42.66
CA ALA A 73 -11.06 11.80 43.58
C ALA A 73 -9.90 10.81 43.40
N VAL A 74 -8.83 11.27 42.75
CA VAL A 74 -7.51 10.65 42.86
C VAL A 74 -6.74 11.45 43.90
N GLU A 75 -6.64 10.85 45.08
CA GLU A 75 -5.71 11.26 46.14
C GLU A 75 -4.27 11.28 45.60
N ALA A 76 -3.62 12.44 45.65
CA ALA A 76 -2.19 12.52 45.91
C ALA A 76 -2.02 12.36 47.43
N PRO A 77 -1.05 11.57 47.93
CA PRO A 77 0.31 12.12 48.07
C PRO A 77 1.44 11.07 48.03
N ALA A 78 2.65 11.52 47.72
CA ALA A 78 3.88 11.19 48.46
C ALA A 78 5.11 11.75 47.73
N GLU A 79 5.51 12.94 48.14
CA GLU A 79 6.91 13.34 48.06
C GLU A 79 7.72 12.45 49.01
N PRO A 80 8.98 12.12 48.66
CA PRO A 80 9.99 12.09 49.69
C PRO A 80 11.19 12.96 49.34
N ALA A 81 11.45 13.85 50.29
CA ALA A 81 12.76 14.15 50.86
C ALA A 81 13.83 14.69 49.90
N ALA A 82 13.92 16.02 49.93
CA ALA A 82 15.19 16.71 49.91
C ALA A 82 16.09 16.21 51.05
N GLU A 83 17.28 15.73 50.72
CA GLU A 83 18.45 15.71 51.60
C GLU A 83 19.61 16.30 50.79
N ALA A 84 20.22 17.32 51.37
CA ALA A 84 21.22 18.16 50.78
C ALA A 84 22.53 17.42 50.49
N SER A 85 23.23 17.85 49.45
CA SER A 85 24.69 17.84 49.43
C SER A 85 25.18 19.08 48.71
N ALA A 86 25.57 20.04 49.54
CA ALA A 86 26.30 21.22 49.13
C ALA A 86 27.80 20.90 49.01
N ASP A 87 28.42 21.65 48.11
CA ASP A 87 29.80 22.10 48.12
C ASP A 87 30.90 21.13 47.65
N ALA A 88 31.34 21.38 46.42
CA ALA A 88 32.77 21.50 46.14
C ALA A 88 32.96 22.38 44.90
N ALA A 89 33.15 23.68 45.13
CA ALA A 89 33.79 24.55 44.16
C ALA A 89 35.17 23.99 43.81
N THR A 90 35.40 23.67 42.55
CA THR A 90 36.74 23.61 41.95
C THR A 90 36.64 24.10 40.51
N ASP A 91 36.82 25.42 40.38
CA ASP A 91 37.36 26.02 39.18
C ASP A 91 38.82 25.57 39.07
N PRO A 92 39.21 24.97 37.94
CA PRO A 92 40.26 25.64 37.22
C PRO A 92 39.80 25.95 35.80
N ALA A 93 39.71 27.25 35.54
CA ALA A 93 39.96 27.89 34.26
C ALA A 93 41.09 27.13 33.55
N THR A 94 40.67 26.17 32.73
CA THR A 94 41.51 25.58 31.70
C THR A 94 41.15 26.37 30.46
N ASP A 95 42.11 27.18 30.04
CA ASP A 95 42.14 27.94 28.81
C ASP A 95 41.35 27.25 27.69
N PRO A 96 40.40 27.94 27.03
CA PRO A 96 39.70 27.42 25.87
C PRO A 96 40.69 27.41 24.70
N ALA A 97 41.57 26.41 24.73
CA ALA A 97 42.28 25.97 23.55
C ALA A 97 41.21 25.68 22.51
N ALA A 98 41.15 26.55 21.52
CA ALA A 98 40.34 26.43 20.33
C ALA A 98 40.60 25.06 19.68
N GLU A 99 39.85 24.05 20.14
CA GLU A 99 39.45 22.96 19.27
C GLU A 99 38.59 23.65 18.22
N ALA A 100 39.21 23.93 17.08
CA ALA A 100 38.47 24.20 15.88
C ALA A 100 37.44 23.08 15.74
N GLU A 101 36.19 23.38 16.08
CA GLU A 101 35.04 22.57 15.70
C GLU A 101 35.14 22.42 14.18
N ALA A 102 35.73 21.31 13.76
CA ALA A 102 35.76 20.95 12.36
C ALA A 102 34.30 20.82 11.96
N ALA A 103 33.85 21.77 11.14
CA ALA A 103 32.49 21.76 10.61
C ALA A 103 32.18 20.35 10.10
N PRO A 104 31.01 19.78 10.45
CA PRO A 104 30.69 18.42 10.06
C PRO A 104 30.79 18.29 8.53
N PRO A 105 31.33 17.15 8.04
CA PRO A 105 31.46 16.94 6.60
C PRO A 105 30.10 17.14 5.91
N PRO A 106 30.09 17.73 4.70
CA PRO A 106 28.84 17.98 3.99
C PRO A 106 28.07 16.66 3.81
N PRO A 107 26.73 16.67 3.96
CA PRO A 107 25.93 15.47 3.80
C PRO A 107 26.11 14.89 2.40
N PRO A 108 26.08 13.55 2.25
CA PRO A 108 26.23 12.92 0.95
C PRO A 108 25.14 13.39 -0.02
N PRO A 109 25.46 13.48 -1.33
CA PRO A 109 24.48 13.90 -2.32
C PRO A 109 23.31 12.91 -2.39
N LYS A 110 22.09 13.44 -2.56
CA LYS A 110 20.87 12.62 -2.70
C LYS A 110 20.90 11.82 -4.00
N SER A 111 20.37 10.60 -3.96
CA SER A 111 20.21 9.76 -5.15
C SER A 111 19.11 10.30 -6.08
N PRO A 112 19.12 9.95 -7.39
CA PRO A 112 18.05 10.34 -8.30
C PRO A 112 16.66 9.86 -7.85
N ASP A 113 16.57 8.66 -7.27
CA ASP A 113 15.31 8.09 -6.76
C ASP A 113 14.79 8.84 -5.54
N GLN A 114 15.70 9.25 -4.64
CA GLN A 114 15.34 10.09 -3.51
C GLN A 114 14.78 11.43 -3.98
N LEU A 115 15.45 12.09 -4.93
CA LEU A 115 14.98 13.36 -5.49
C LEU A 115 13.62 13.18 -6.19
N ALA A 116 13.42 12.08 -6.92
CA ALA A 116 12.14 11.78 -7.56
C ALA A 116 11.02 11.54 -6.54
N CYS A 117 11.30 10.88 -5.43
CA CYS A 117 10.35 10.66 -4.35
C CYS A 117 9.93 11.98 -3.69
N GLU A 118 10.92 12.78 -3.29
CA GLU A 118 10.69 14.06 -2.60
C GLU A 118 9.94 15.05 -3.49
N ARG A 119 10.28 15.15 -4.78
CA ARG A 119 9.52 15.98 -5.75
C ARG A 119 8.05 15.56 -5.88
N LYS A 120 7.74 14.27 -5.66
CA LYS A 120 6.38 13.74 -5.69
C LYS A 120 5.67 13.85 -4.32
N GLY A 121 6.27 14.56 -3.35
CA GLY A 121 5.74 14.75 -2.00
C GLY A 121 5.90 13.56 -1.07
N GLY A 122 6.78 12.61 -1.41
CA GLY A 122 7.06 11.45 -0.56
C GLY A 122 8.34 11.62 0.26
N THR A 123 8.51 10.72 1.23
CA THR A 123 9.71 10.56 2.04
C THR A 123 10.45 9.32 1.59
N TYR A 124 11.72 9.47 1.24
CA TYR A 124 12.59 8.34 0.88
C TYR A 124 13.14 7.71 2.16
N ALA A 125 12.63 6.53 2.51
CA ALA A 125 12.94 5.86 3.77
C ALA A 125 13.39 4.42 3.55
N THR A 126 14.09 3.86 4.53
CA THR A 126 14.24 2.41 4.62
C THR A 126 12.87 1.81 4.89
N ALA A 127 12.50 0.80 4.13
CA ALA A 127 11.18 0.22 4.15
C ALA A 127 11.26 -1.30 3.95
N GLY A 128 10.26 -2.01 4.46
CA GLY A 128 10.19 -3.47 4.44
C GLY A 128 11.24 -4.17 5.30
N SER A 129 11.17 -5.50 5.31
CA SER A 129 12.07 -6.34 6.12
C SER A 129 13.46 -6.46 5.51
N SER A 130 13.55 -6.23 4.20
CA SER A 130 14.77 -6.34 3.39
C SER A 130 15.76 -5.19 3.59
N GLY A 131 15.35 -4.10 4.26
CA GLY A 131 16.15 -2.88 4.36
C GLY A 131 16.22 -2.10 3.05
N GLY A 132 15.34 -2.40 2.09
CA GLY A 132 15.20 -1.67 0.84
C GLY A 132 14.88 -0.19 1.05
N LYS A 133 15.12 0.62 0.02
CA LYS A 133 14.71 2.04 0.02
C LYS A 133 13.44 2.18 -0.78
N ALA A 134 12.46 2.87 -0.20
CA ALA A 134 11.20 3.12 -0.88
C ALA A 134 10.71 4.54 -0.67
N CYS A 135 9.84 4.97 -1.59
CA CYS A 135 9.15 6.23 -1.49
C CYS A 135 7.83 6.06 -0.75
N VAL A 136 7.76 6.59 0.47
CA VAL A 136 6.57 6.53 1.32
C VAL A 136 5.83 7.86 1.24
N LYS A 137 4.53 7.83 0.97
CA LYS A 137 3.68 9.03 0.96
C LYS A 137 2.65 8.95 2.05
N ARG A 138 2.30 10.09 2.65
CA ARG A 138 1.08 10.19 3.45
C ARG A 138 -0.13 10.26 2.55
N THR A 139 -1.15 9.48 2.87
CA THR A 139 -2.44 9.55 2.20
C THR A 139 -3.24 10.73 2.75
N ARG A 140 -4.12 11.31 1.93
CA ARG A 140 -4.94 12.47 2.34
C ARG A 140 -6.14 12.09 3.18
N ASP A 141 -6.48 10.81 3.20
CA ASP A 141 -7.65 10.22 3.82
C ASP A 141 -7.31 9.25 4.95
N GLY A 142 -6.04 9.19 5.37
CA GLY A 142 -5.60 8.36 6.49
C GLY A 142 -6.50 8.47 7.72
N GLY A 143 -6.98 7.34 8.21
CA GLY A 143 -7.87 7.23 9.37
C GLY A 143 -9.36 7.44 9.07
N LYS A 144 -9.75 7.88 7.87
CA LYS A 144 -11.16 7.95 7.48
C LYS A 144 -11.76 6.55 7.36
N GLN A 145 -13.06 6.43 7.60
CA GLN A 145 -13.79 5.16 7.50
C GLN A 145 -13.89 4.70 6.03
N CYS A 146 -13.75 3.39 5.80
CA CYS A 146 -13.81 2.77 4.48
C CYS A 146 -14.49 1.39 4.54
N ARG A 147 -15.06 0.96 3.42
CA ARG A 147 -15.71 -0.36 3.27
C ARG A 147 -15.03 -1.26 2.24
N LYS A 148 -14.25 -0.68 1.33
CA LYS A 148 -13.48 -1.38 0.29
C LYS A 148 -12.26 -0.57 -0.11
N GLU A 149 -11.35 -1.18 -0.87
CA GLU A 149 -10.10 -0.56 -1.30
C GLU A 149 -10.31 0.78 -2.03
N SER A 150 -11.25 0.84 -2.98
CA SER A 150 -11.53 2.03 -3.80
C SER A 150 -11.99 3.26 -3.04
N ASP A 151 -12.39 3.10 -1.77
CA ASP A 151 -12.81 4.24 -0.94
C ASP A 151 -11.61 5.08 -0.47
N CYS A 152 -10.39 4.55 -0.59
CA CYS A 152 -9.17 5.17 -0.12
C CYS A 152 -8.18 5.51 -1.25
N GLU A 153 -7.33 6.51 -1.04
CA GLU A 153 -6.14 6.78 -1.89
C GLU A 153 -5.10 5.66 -1.74
N GLY A 154 -5.05 5.03 -0.57
CA GLY A 154 -4.23 3.86 -0.28
C GLY A 154 -5.09 2.62 -0.03
N PHE A 155 -4.73 1.85 1.00
CA PHE A 155 -5.45 0.63 1.36
C PHE A 155 -6.52 0.89 2.41
N CYS A 156 -7.64 0.17 2.35
CA CYS A 156 -8.61 0.10 3.43
C CYS A 156 -8.21 -1.01 4.41
N LEU A 157 -7.85 -0.66 5.66
CA LEU A 157 -7.40 -1.62 6.66
C LEU A 157 -8.58 -2.42 7.20
N ALA A 158 -8.58 -3.74 7.02
CA ALA A 158 -9.70 -4.59 7.38
C ALA A 158 -9.92 -4.72 8.89
N ARG A 159 -8.87 -4.49 9.70
CA ARG A 159 -8.97 -4.57 11.17
C ARG A 159 -9.79 -3.41 11.75
N SER A 160 -9.66 -2.22 11.17
CA SER A 160 -10.21 -0.98 11.71
C SER A 160 -11.23 -0.31 10.80
N ASN A 161 -11.46 -0.87 9.60
CA ASN A 161 -12.27 -0.25 8.55
C ASN A 161 -11.87 1.20 8.29
N SER A 162 -10.57 1.49 8.30
CA SER A 162 -10.05 2.83 8.09
C SER A 162 -8.94 2.88 7.03
N CYS A 163 -8.87 3.98 6.28
CA CYS A 163 -7.87 4.19 5.26
C CYS A 163 -6.46 4.26 5.88
N ALA A 164 -5.49 3.60 5.26
CA ALA A 164 -4.10 3.60 5.69
C ALA A 164 -3.52 5.03 5.69
N PRO A 165 -2.71 5.43 6.69
CA PRO A 165 -2.15 6.78 6.78
C PRO A 165 -0.96 7.03 5.84
N ILE A 166 -0.34 5.97 5.34
CA ILE A 166 0.78 6.02 4.41
C ILE A 166 0.62 4.99 3.29
N THR A 167 1.27 5.22 2.16
CA THR A 167 1.35 4.30 1.04
C THR A 167 2.77 4.23 0.46
N PRO A 168 3.26 3.03 0.09
CA PRO A 168 2.68 1.73 0.44
C PRO A 168 2.86 1.40 1.94
N MET A 169 2.02 0.50 2.48
CA MET A 169 2.17 -0.03 3.84
C MET A 169 3.06 -1.27 3.80
N PHE A 170 4.29 -1.14 4.28
CA PHE A 170 5.24 -2.25 4.34
C PHE A 170 4.87 -3.24 5.45
N GLY A 171 5.31 -4.47 5.27
CA GLY A 171 4.92 -5.61 6.10
C GLY A 171 3.59 -6.24 5.64
N CYS A 172 3.13 -7.23 6.40
CA CYS A 172 1.88 -7.92 6.14
C CYS A 172 0.73 -7.24 6.88
N ASN A 173 -0.23 -6.73 6.12
CA ASN A 173 -1.39 -6.02 6.62
C ASN A 173 -2.67 -6.66 6.07
N ASP A 174 -3.69 -6.79 6.92
CA ASP A 174 -5.01 -7.21 6.49
C ASP A 174 -5.76 -6.03 5.88
N ILE A 175 -6.10 -6.12 4.60
CA ILE A 175 -6.79 -5.07 3.83
C ILE A 175 -8.10 -5.59 3.23
N LEU A 176 -9.02 -4.68 2.94
CA LEU A 176 -10.19 -4.96 2.12
C LEU A 176 -9.86 -4.64 0.66
N GLN A 177 -10.12 -5.59 -0.24
CA GLN A 177 -10.03 -5.39 -1.69
C GLN A 177 -11.23 -4.58 -2.22
N ASN A 178 -11.21 -4.24 -3.51
CA ASN A 178 -12.32 -3.53 -4.18
C ASN A 178 -13.68 -4.23 -4.09
N ASP A 179 -13.71 -5.55 -3.99
CA ASP A 179 -14.91 -6.38 -3.81
C ASP A 179 -15.32 -6.50 -2.31
N GLY A 180 -14.62 -5.81 -1.41
CA GLY A 180 -14.86 -5.85 0.04
C GLY A 180 -14.33 -7.11 0.72
N ARG A 181 -13.66 -8.02 -0.01
CA ARG A 181 -13.08 -9.21 0.60
C ARG A 181 -11.82 -8.86 1.37
N LYS A 182 -11.69 -9.49 2.54
CA LYS A 182 -10.48 -9.39 3.36
C LYS A 182 -9.37 -10.26 2.77
N VAL A 183 -8.19 -9.66 2.55
CA VAL A 183 -6.96 -10.36 2.16
C VAL A 183 -5.79 -9.85 2.99
N THR A 184 -4.76 -10.67 3.13
CA THR A 184 -3.49 -10.24 3.73
C THR A 184 -2.54 -9.83 2.59
N LEU A 185 -2.15 -8.55 2.57
CA LEU A 185 -1.19 -8.00 1.63
C LEU A 185 0.16 -7.82 2.34
N CYS A 186 1.21 -8.43 1.79
CA CYS A 186 2.58 -8.31 2.28
C CYS A 186 3.42 -7.55 1.25
N ILE A 187 4.06 -6.45 1.67
CA ILE A 187 4.96 -5.63 0.85
C ILE A 187 6.31 -5.49 1.56
N ASP A 188 7.40 -5.78 0.86
CA ASP A 188 8.80 -5.61 1.30
C ASP A 188 9.53 -4.45 0.62
#